data_AF-A0A929UMI6-F1
#
_entry.id   AF-A0A929UMI6-F1
#
_cell.length_a   1.000
_cell.length_b   1.000
_cell.length_c   1.000
_cell.angle_alpha   90.00
_cell.angle_beta   90.00
_cell.angle_gamma   90.00
#
_symmetry.space_group_name_H-M   'P 1'
#
loop_
_entity.id
_entity.type
_entity.pdbx_description
1 polymer ?
#
loop_
_entity_poly.entity_id
_entity_poly.type
_entity_poly.pdbx_seq_one_letter_code
_entity_poly.pdbx_strand_id
1 'polypeptide(L)'
;DGGDELFDGYRSYVSEERIWNKMRRIPYGLRLLAGGAGYGLLGGEGKRRTLTDQLLLLQAATPLDLPYIEQTREDLLAGSLALSQKMPVRRKALSSLPVGYLSGKELSGAARENRLLDLLMYHPDDILVKVDRCAMAVSLESRVPFLDRDVVEFALRLPDRYLREGETGKKVLRQVLTRHVPKELMDRPKKGFSVPIEKWLRKGRLKNWAQELLLSGRIGIEGYLDERQIGRMWEEFTKDRIWRPQIWYVLMLEAWLQECGKGGA
;
A
#
# COMPACT_ATOMS: atom_id res chain seq x y z
N ASP A 1 -11.92 -6.31 -7.80
CA ASP A 1 -10.70 -5.51 -7.59
C ASP A 1 -10.11 -5.10 -8.93
N GLY A 2 -9.42 -3.95 -8.98
CA GLY A 2 -8.64 -3.50 -10.13
C GLY A 2 -9.46 -2.83 -11.22
N GLY A 3 -9.75 -1.54 -11.08
CA GLY A 3 -10.43 -0.80 -12.13
C GLY A 3 -10.84 0.62 -11.77
N ASP A 4 -11.02 0.94 -10.49
CA ASP A 4 -11.33 2.31 -10.11
C ASP A 4 -10.09 3.21 -10.05
N GLU A 5 -8.91 2.60 -9.94
CA GLU A 5 -7.59 3.19 -10.10
C GLU A 5 -7.51 3.99 -11.39
N LEU A 6 -7.93 3.40 -12.52
CA LEU A 6 -7.96 4.02 -13.85
C LEU A 6 -8.74 5.35 -13.88
N PHE A 7 -9.70 5.51 -12.97
CA PHE A 7 -10.61 6.67 -12.90
C PHE A 7 -10.42 7.52 -11.65
N ASP A 8 -9.20 7.57 -11.11
CA ASP A 8 -8.83 8.37 -9.94
C ASP A 8 -9.57 7.94 -8.65
N GLY A 9 -9.69 6.62 -8.47
CA GLY A 9 -10.51 6.02 -7.41
C GLY A 9 -10.01 6.18 -5.98
N TYR A 10 -8.74 6.57 -5.80
CA TYR A 10 -8.11 6.75 -4.50
C TYR A 10 -7.83 8.22 -4.19
N ARG A 11 -8.05 8.59 -2.92
CA ARG A 11 -7.73 9.94 -2.41
C ARG A 11 -6.21 10.19 -2.37
N SER A 12 -5.40 9.13 -2.34
CA SER A 12 -3.93 9.20 -2.37
C SER A 12 -3.46 10.00 -3.59
N TYR A 13 -3.98 9.71 -4.79
CA TYR A 13 -3.59 10.39 -6.02
C TYR A 13 -3.70 11.92 -5.93
N VAL A 14 -4.83 12.43 -5.44
CA VAL A 14 -5.04 13.87 -5.25
C VAL A 14 -4.13 14.42 -4.16
N SER A 15 -3.94 13.67 -3.09
CA SER A 15 -3.10 14.10 -1.96
C SER A 15 -1.62 14.17 -2.34
N GLU A 16 -1.12 13.17 -3.07
CA GLU A 16 0.25 13.06 -3.59
C GLU A 16 0.51 14.16 -4.61
N GLU A 17 -0.43 14.41 -5.53
CA GLU A 17 -0.32 15.52 -6.47
C GLU A 17 -0.27 16.87 -5.77
N ARG A 18 -1.11 17.08 -4.75
CA ARG A 18 -1.09 18.31 -3.93
C ARG A 18 0.22 18.47 -3.18
N ILE A 19 0.72 17.38 -2.56
CA ILE A 19 1.99 17.37 -1.81
C ILE A 19 3.16 17.66 -2.76
N TRP A 20 3.23 16.95 -3.88
CA TRP A 20 4.24 17.15 -4.91
C TRP A 20 4.26 18.58 -5.46
N ASN A 21 3.09 19.14 -5.79
CA ASN A 21 2.98 20.49 -6.33
C ASN A 21 3.44 21.58 -5.34
N LYS A 22 3.37 21.33 -4.03
CA LYS A 22 3.96 22.19 -3.00
C LYS A 22 5.47 22.00 -2.91
N MET A 23 5.93 20.75 -2.84
CA MET A 23 7.34 20.43 -2.63
C MET A 23 8.23 20.76 -3.83
N ARG A 24 7.76 20.54 -5.07
CA ARG A 24 8.55 20.76 -6.29
C ARG A 24 9.02 22.21 -6.49
N ARG A 25 8.43 23.16 -5.75
CA ARG A 25 8.84 24.57 -5.73
C ARG A 25 10.16 24.80 -4.99
N ILE A 26 10.55 23.88 -4.12
CA ILE A 26 11.80 23.94 -3.35
C ILE A 26 12.84 23.05 -4.03
N PRO A 27 14.07 23.56 -4.29
CA PRO A 27 15.16 22.78 -4.86
C PRO A 27 15.40 21.47 -4.10
N TYR A 28 15.63 20.39 -4.84
CA TYR A 28 15.76 19.04 -4.27
C TYR A 28 16.83 18.95 -3.18
N GLY A 29 17.99 19.59 -3.36
CA GLY A 29 19.07 19.57 -2.35
C GLY A 29 18.64 20.16 -1.00
N LEU A 30 17.86 21.25 -1.00
CA LEU A 30 17.34 21.84 0.24
C LEU A 30 16.29 20.94 0.90
N ARG A 31 15.44 20.30 0.09
CA ARG A 31 14.46 19.33 0.60
C ARG A 31 15.14 18.11 1.22
N LEU A 32 16.20 17.60 0.59
CA LEU A 32 16.97 16.47 1.08
C LEU A 32 17.66 16.81 2.41
N LEU A 33 18.30 17.97 2.51
CA LEU A 33 18.93 18.44 3.76
C LEU A 33 17.89 18.63 4.87
N ALA A 34 16.76 19.27 4.58
CA ALA A 34 15.69 19.48 5.54
C ALA A 34 15.08 18.14 6.02
N GLY A 35 14.85 17.21 5.10
CA GLY A 35 14.34 15.87 5.42
C GLY A 35 15.32 15.05 6.25
N GLY A 36 16.61 15.07 5.89
CA GLY A 36 17.66 14.34 6.60
C GLY A 36 17.95 14.91 7.99
N ALA A 37 18.12 16.23 8.11
CA ALA A 37 18.34 16.89 9.40
C ALA A 37 17.13 16.76 10.32
N GLY A 38 15.92 16.94 9.77
CA GLY A 38 14.68 16.80 10.54
C GLY A 38 14.46 15.37 11.06
N TYR A 39 14.75 14.36 10.24
CA TYR A 39 14.66 12.95 10.67
C TYR A 39 15.69 12.61 11.75
N GLY A 40 16.95 13.05 11.58
CA GLY A 40 18.02 12.83 12.55
C GLY A 40 17.78 13.51 13.91
N LEU A 41 17.15 14.69 13.92
CA LEU A 41 16.88 15.46 15.14
C LEU A 41 15.65 14.99 15.92
N LEU A 42 14.63 14.48 15.23
CA LEU A 42 13.35 14.15 15.88
C LEU A 42 13.28 12.71 16.42
N GLY A 43 14.20 11.83 16.01
CA GLY A 43 14.23 10.43 16.41
C GLY A 43 13.06 9.63 15.82
N GLY A 44 13.35 8.43 15.29
CA GLY A 44 12.37 7.60 14.59
C GLY A 44 11.29 6.95 15.46
N GLU A 45 11.32 7.15 16.79
CA GLU A 45 10.47 6.42 17.74
C GLU A 45 9.64 7.37 18.60
N GLY A 46 8.31 7.31 18.46
CA GLY A 46 7.36 7.90 19.42
C GLY A 46 6.33 8.90 18.85
N LYS A 47 5.64 9.62 19.76
CA LYS A 47 4.45 10.49 19.53
C LYS A 47 4.61 11.61 18.49
N ARG A 48 5.81 11.86 17.95
CA ARG A 48 6.10 12.84 16.88
C ARG A 48 6.13 12.23 15.47
N ARG A 49 5.70 10.98 15.34
CA ARG A 49 5.66 10.16 14.12
C ARG A 49 5.16 10.89 12.89
N THR A 50 4.05 11.62 13.00
CA THR A 50 3.45 12.34 11.86
C THR A 50 4.39 13.38 11.25
N LEU A 51 5.25 14.00 12.06
CA LEU A 51 6.14 15.07 11.62
C LEU A 51 7.43 14.50 11.02
N THR A 52 7.98 13.43 11.59
CA THR A 52 9.07 12.65 10.98
C THR A 52 8.63 12.05 9.63
N ASP A 53 7.39 11.58 9.53
CA ASP A 53 6.83 10.99 8.31
C ASP A 53 6.71 12.03 7.19
N GLN A 54 6.32 13.27 7.52
CA GLN A 54 6.27 14.38 6.57
C GLN A 54 7.67 14.78 6.08
N LEU A 55 8.67 14.71 6.94
CA LEU A 55 10.05 15.03 6.59
C LEU A 55 10.68 13.99 5.66
N LEU A 56 10.30 12.71 5.78
CA LEU A 56 10.71 11.65 4.85
C LEU A 56 10.22 11.93 3.42
N LEU A 57 9.01 12.47 3.23
CA LEU A 57 8.48 12.80 1.90
C LEU A 57 9.32 13.84 1.17
N LEU A 58 10.03 14.71 1.90
CA LEU A 58 10.90 15.73 1.29
C LEU A 58 12.03 15.09 0.48
N GLN A 59 12.40 13.84 0.78
CA GLN A 59 13.43 13.08 0.09
C GLN A 59 12.97 12.53 -1.28
N ALA A 60 11.70 12.70 -1.66
CA ALA A 60 11.19 12.32 -2.98
C ALA A 60 11.85 13.13 -4.10
N ALA A 61 12.53 12.47 -5.03
CA ALA A 61 13.15 13.12 -6.19
C ALA A 61 12.15 13.32 -7.33
N THR A 62 11.15 12.43 -7.42
CA THR A 62 10.08 12.38 -8.41
C THR A 62 8.72 12.17 -7.73
N PRO A 63 7.59 12.43 -8.41
CA PRO A 63 6.27 12.15 -7.83
C PRO A 63 6.07 10.67 -7.45
N LEU A 64 6.64 9.77 -8.26
CA LEU A 64 6.59 8.31 -8.05
C LEU A 64 7.31 7.84 -6.78
N ASP A 65 8.24 8.64 -6.24
CA ASP A 65 8.90 8.29 -4.99
C ASP A 65 7.96 8.45 -3.78
N LEU A 66 6.88 9.23 -3.89
CA LEU A 66 5.95 9.47 -2.79
C LEU A 66 5.27 8.17 -2.31
N PRO A 67 4.52 7.43 -3.15
CA PRO A 67 3.88 6.19 -2.71
C PRO A 67 4.89 5.16 -2.19
N TYR A 68 6.10 5.11 -2.78
CA TYR A 68 7.16 4.22 -2.32
C TYR A 68 7.69 4.61 -0.93
N ILE A 69 7.94 5.90 -0.68
CA ILE A 69 8.34 6.38 0.64
C ILE A 69 7.24 6.09 1.65
N GLU A 70 5.96 6.25 1.27
CA GLU A 70 4.84 5.90 2.14
C GLU A 70 4.79 4.40 2.49
N GLN A 71 5.03 3.51 1.52
CA GLN A 71 5.14 2.07 1.76
C GLN A 71 6.40 1.68 2.55
N THR A 72 7.54 2.33 2.27
CA THR A 72 8.79 2.11 3.02
C THR A 72 8.63 2.50 4.50
N ARG A 73 7.67 3.36 4.86
CA ARG A 73 7.30 3.62 6.27
C ARG A 73 6.77 2.37 6.97
N GLU A 74 6.09 1.48 6.25
CA GLU A 74 5.65 0.19 6.78
C GLU A 74 6.84 -0.80 6.89
N ASP A 75 7.78 -0.76 5.94
CA ASP A 75 8.96 -1.62 5.89
C ASP A 75 10.08 -1.25 6.89
N LEU A 76 10.26 0.04 7.22
CA LEU A 76 11.21 0.47 8.25
C LEU A 76 10.87 -0.12 9.63
N LEU A 77 9.60 -0.46 9.85
CA LEU A 77 9.11 -1.16 11.03
C LEU A 77 9.35 -2.67 10.96
N ALA A 78 9.46 -3.24 9.76
CA ALA A 78 9.97 -4.60 9.58
C ALA A 78 11.49 -4.68 9.86
N GLY A 79 12.22 -3.59 9.56
CA GLY A 79 13.65 -3.46 9.84
C GLY A 79 14.02 -3.52 11.32
N SER A 80 13.17 -3.02 12.23
CA SER A 80 13.39 -3.17 13.67
C SER A 80 13.23 -4.62 14.14
N LEU A 81 12.35 -5.39 13.49
CA LEU A 81 12.02 -6.77 13.83
C LEU A 81 13.03 -7.79 13.31
N ALA A 82 13.79 -7.43 12.28
CA ALA A 82 14.78 -8.31 11.66
C ALA A 82 16.02 -8.46 12.56
N LEU A 83 16.42 -9.71 12.84
CA LEU A 83 17.66 -10.02 13.59
C LEU A 83 18.93 -9.58 12.83
N SER A 84 18.82 -9.39 11.51
CA SER A 84 19.89 -8.99 10.62
C SER A 84 19.41 -7.81 9.78
N GLN A 85 20.04 -6.64 9.94
CA GLN A 85 19.80 -5.44 9.11
C GLN A 85 20.20 -5.61 7.63
N LYS A 86 20.52 -6.84 7.18
CA LYS A 86 20.99 -7.13 5.82
C LYS A 86 19.87 -7.36 4.80
N MET A 87 18.71 -6.72 4.94
CA MET A 87 17.80 -6.61 3.79
C MET A 87 18.04 -5.28 3.08
N PRO A 88 18.79 -5.26 1.97
CA PRO A 88 18.89 -4.07 1.14
C PRO A 88 17.51 -3.85 0.51
N VAL A 89 16.78 -2.86 1.03
CA VAL A 89 15.59 -2.31 0.38
C VAL A 89 16.03 -1.78 -0.99
N ARG A 90 15.89 -2.62 -2.02
CA ARG A 90 16.34 -2.31 -3.38
C ARG A 90 15.43 -1.24 -3.98
N ARG A 91 15.83 0.03 -3.85
CA ARG A 91 15.26 1.20 -4.55
C ARG A 91 15.24 1.09 -6.10
N LYS A 92 15.78 0.02 -6.69
CA LYS A 92 16.14 -0.06 -8.13
C LYS A 92 15.00 -0.51 -9.06
N ALA A 93 13.81 -0.85 -8.56
CA ALA A 93 12.74 -1.42 -9.40
C ALA A 93 12.08 -0.40 -10.34
N LEU A 94 12.03 0.89 -9.99
CA LEU A 94 11.35 1.91 -10.79
C LEU A 94 12.13 2.41 -12.02
N SER A 95 13.47 2.39 -11.99
CA SER A 95 14.28 2.85 -13.13
C SER A 95 14.19 1.92 -14.35
N SER A 96 13.64 0.73 -14.18
CA SER A 96 13.44 -0.28 -15.23
C SER A 96 11.99 -0.40 -15.69
N LEU A 97 11.08 0.48 -15.24
CA LEU A 97 9.71 0.48 -15.77
C LEU A 97 9.79 0.68 -17.29
N PRO A 98 9.02 -0.06 -18.10
CA PRO A 98 8.90 0.20 -19.52
C PRO A 98 8.11 1.51 -19.72
N VAL A 99 8.80 2.65 -19.56
CA VAL A 99 8.28 4.00 -19.78
C VAL A 99 7.93 4.24 -21.27
N GLY A 100 8.20 3.27 -22.14
CA GLY A 100 8.00 3.35 -23.58
C GLY A 100 6.55 3.42 -24.05
N TYR A 101 5.56 3.05 -23.24
CA TYR A 101 4.16 3.07 -23.70
C TYR A 101 3.56 4.48 -23.76
N LEU A 102 4.10 5.44 -23.00
CA LEU A 102 3.53 6.79 -22.91
C LEU A 102 4.63 7.85 -22.73
N SER A 103 5.72 7.76 -23.51
CA SER A 103 6.84 8.73 -23.49
C SER A 103 6.51 10.11 -24.09
N GLY A 104 5.23 10.45 -24.23
CA GLY A 104 4.80 11.76 -24.67
C GLY A 104 4.80 12.76 -23.51
N LYS A 105 4.86 14.06 -23.83
CA LYS A 105 4.57 15.18 -22.89
C LYS A 105 3.16 15.11 -22.24
N GLU A 106 2.42 14.02 -22.43
CA GLU A 106 1.03 13.81 -22.05
C GLU A 106 0.85 13.19 -20.65
N LEU A 107 1.83 12.45 -20.13
CA LEU A 107 1.91 12.21 -18.68
C LEU A 107 2.57 13.41 -18.03
N SER A 108 1.75 14.42 -17.72
CA SER A 108 2.14 15.45 -16.75
C SER A 108 1.24 15.32 -15.53
N GLY A 109 1.85 15.07 -14.37
CA GLY A 109 1.17 15.09 -13.07
C GLY A 109 1.32 13.80 -12.27
N ALA A 110 1.61 13.96 -10.97
CA ALA A 110 1.81 12.86 -10.02
C ALA A 110 0.67 11.84 -10.02
N ALA A 111 -0.58 12.31 -10.09
CA ALA A 111 -1.76 11.45 -10.09
C ALA A 111 -1.79 10.51 -11.31
N ARG A 112 -1.40 10.98 -12.50
CA ARG A 112 -1.33 10.15 -13.71
C ARG A 112 -0.24 9.09 -13.61
N GLU A 113 0.93 9.49 -13.12
CA GLU A 113 2.07 8.60 -12.91
C GLU A 113 1.73 7.49 -11.90
N ASN A 114 1.07 7.83 -10.79
CA ASN A 114 0.68 6.85 -9.76
C ASN A 114 -0.42 5.90 -10.23
N ARG A 115 -1.39 6.35 -11.05
CA ARG A 115 -2.36 5.43 -11.67
C ARG A 115 -1.70 4.43 -12.60
N LEU A 116 -0.69 4.88 -13.36
CA LEU A 116 0.09 3.98 -14.23
C LEU A 116 0.92 3.00 -13.39
N LEU A 117 1.53 3.47 -12.30
CA LEU A 117 2.24 2.62 -11.35
C LEU A 117 1.31 1.54 -10.79
N ASP A 118 0.10 1.92 -10.38
CA ASP A 118 -0.87 0.95 -9.88
C ASP A 118 -1.21 -0.08 -10.96
N LEU A 119 -1.48 0.34 -12.19
CA LEU A 119 -1.76 -0.57 -13.31
C LEU A 119 -0.62 -1.57 -13.57
N LEU A 120 0.63 -1.13 -13.45
CA LEU A 120 1.81 -1.92 -13.76
C LEU A 120 2.34 -2.76 -12.60
N MET A 121 2.06 -2.40 -11.35
CA MET A 121 2.61 -3.05 -10.17
C MET A 121 1.51 -3.51 -9.20
N TYR A 122 0.68 -2.58 -8.72
CA TYR A 122 -0.34 -2.90 -7.72
C TYR A 122 -1.37 -3.91 -8.21
N HIS A 123 -1.82 -3.79 -9.47
CA HIS A 123 -2.75 -4.73 -10.06
C HIS A 123 -2.15 -6.14 -10.18
N PRO A 124 -1.07 -6.35 -10.94
CA PRO A 124 -0.53 -7.69 -11.16
C PRO A 124 0.11 -8.32 -9.93
N ASP A 125 0.75 -7.56 -9.05
CA ASP A 125 1.54 -8.14 -7.94
C ASP A 125 0.81 -8.14 -6.58
N ASP A 126 -0.39 -7.56 -6.48
CA ASP A 126 -1.19 -7.57 -5.24
C ASP A 126 -2.64 -7.98 -5.53
N ILE A 127 -3.48 -7.04 -5.96
CA ILE A 127 -4.93 -7.21 -5.87
C ILE A 127 -5.50 -8.25 -6.84
N LEU A 128 -4.96 -8.36 -8.05
CA LEU A 128 -5.46 -9.33 -9.03
C LEU A 128 -5.01 -10.75 -8.69
N VAL A 129 -3.78 -10.93 -8.25
CA VAL A 129 -3.27 -12.23 -7.80
C VAL A 129 -4.06 -12.75 -6.61
N LYS A 130 -4.41 -11.88 -5.66
CA LYS A 130 -5.27 -12.26 -4.54
C LYS A 130 -6.63 -12.79 -5.02
N VAL A 131 -7.32 -12.05 -5.90
CA VAL A 131 -8.65 -12.47 -6.40
C VAL A 131 -8.55 -13.76 -7.21
N ASP A 132 -7.58 -13.85 -8.11
CA ASP A 132 -7.36 -15.02 -8.96
C ASP A 132 -7.09 -16.27 -8.12
N ARG A 133 -6.12 -16.23 -7.20
CA ARG A 133 -5.77 -17.37 -6.35
C ARG A 133 -6.93 -17.81 -5.47
N CYS A 134 -7.68 -16.87 -4.90
CA CYS A 134 -8.84 -17.20 -4.07
C CYS A 134 -9.97 -17.85 -4.89
N ALA A 135 -10.23 -17.37 -6.10
CA ALA A 135 -11.29 -17.92 -6.95
C ALA A 135 -10.90 -19.29 -7.53
N MET A 136 -9.67 -19.41 -8.02
CA MET A 136 -9.15 -20.65 -8.61
C MET A 136 -9.01 -21.78 -7.58
N ALA A 137 -8.75 -21.46 -6.30
CA ALA A 137 -8.75 -22.43 -5.21
C ALA A 137 -10.09 -23.19 -5.06
N VAL A 138 -11.18 -22.64 -5.60
CA VAL A 138 -12.51 -23.26 -5.63
C VAL A 138 -13.05 -23.40 -7.06
N SER A 139 -12.16 -23.46 -8.06
CA SER A 139 -12.48 -23.61 -9.49
C SER A 139 -13.44 -22.56 -10.05
N LEU A 140 -13.40 -21.33 -9.52
CA LEU A 140 -14.14 -20.19 -10.06
C LEU A 140 -13.22 -19.29 -10.88
N GLU A 141 -13.70 -18.87 -12.04
CA GLU A 141 -13.00 -17.91 -12.90
C GLU A 141 -13.51 -16.48 -12.60
N SER A 142 -12.60 -15.59 -12.21
CA SER A 142 -12.91 -14.16 -12.03
C SER A 142 -12.70 -13.38 -13.32
N ARG A 143 -13.61 -12.45 -13.64
CA ARG A 143 -13.49 -11.52 -14.77
C ARG A 143 -13.38 -10.09 -14.26
N VAL A 144 -12.59 -9.27 -14.94
CA VAL A 144 -12.31 -7.88 -14.53
C VAL A 144 -12.61 -6.91 -15.68
N PRO A 145 -13.90 -6.62 -15.98
CA PRO A 145 -14.29 -5.85 -17.17
C PRO A 145 -13.68 -4.43 -17.26
N PHE A 146 -13.35 -3.83 -16.11
CA PHE A 146 -12.71 -2.52 -16.07
C PHE A 146 -11.28 -2.51 -16.60
N LEU A 147 -10.62 -3.67 -16.65
CA LEU A 147 -9.27 -3.85 -17.22
C LEU A 147 -9.30 -4.37 -18.65
N ASP A 148 -10.49 -4.39 -19.29
CA ASP A 148 -10.55 -4.60 -20.72
C ASP A 148 -9.69 -3.55 -21.44
N ARG A 149 -9.01 -4.00 -22.50
CA ARG A 149 -8.04 -3.17 -23.24
C ARG A 149 -8.67 -1.84 -23.67
N ASP A 150 -9.90 -1.87 -24.19
CA ASP A 150 -10.55 -0.68 -24.72
C ASP A 150 -10.90 0.31 -23.60
N VAL A 151 -11.27 -0.22 -22.42
CA VAL A 151 -11.56 0.59 -21.22
C VAL A 151 -10.29 1.24 -20.68
N VAL A 152 -9.18 0.48 -20.62
CA VAL A 152 -7.87 0.99 -20.17
C VAL A 152 -7.36 2.07 -21.13
N GLU A 153 -7.34 1.79 -22.43
CA GLU A 153 -6.91 2.76 -23.45
C GLU A 153 -7.76 4.04 -23.40
N PHE A 154 -9.08 3.91 -23.23
CA PHE A 154 -9.97 5.05 -23.06
C PHE A 154 -9.66 5.84 -21.79
N ALA A 155 -9.53 5.18 -20.64
CA ALA A 155 -9.27 5.83 -19.37
C ALA A 155 -7.95 6.59 -19.35
N LEU A 156 -6.89 6.06 -19.97
CA LEU A 156 -5.59 6.71 -20.07
C LEU A 156 -5.62 7.98 -20.93
N ARG A 157 -6.48 8.02 -21.96
CA ARG A 157 -6.65 9.19 -22.85
C ARG A 157 -7.57 10.27 -22.26
N LEU A 158 -8.36 9.96 -21.23
CA LEU A 158 -9.30 10.92 -20.64
C LEU A 158 -8.57 12.10 -19.98
N PRO A 159 -8.95 13.36 -20.27
CA PRO A 159 -8.49 14.51 -19.51
C PRO A 159 -8.88 14.42 -18.02
N ASP A 160 -8.00 14.84 -17.11
CA ASP A 160 -8.21 14.72 -15.65
C ASP A 160 -9.52 15.37 -15.16
N ARG A 161 -10.03 16.40 -15.85
CA ARG A 161 -11.32 17.05 -15.56
C ARG A 161 -12.53 16.11 -15.62
N TYR A 162 -12.41 14.98 -16.31
CA TYR A 162 -13.45 13.93 -16.37
C TYR A 162 -13.23 12.83 -15.33
N LEU A 163 -12.03 12.72 -14.76
CA LEU A 163 -11.70 11.71 -13.77
C LEU A 163 -12.09 12.17 -12.36
N ARG A 164 -11.97 13.48 -12.08
CA ARG A 164 -12.20 14.03 -10.75
C ARG A 164 -12.82 15.43 -10.74
N GLU A 165 -13.37 15.78 -9.59
CA GLU A 165 -13.87 17.11 -9.23
C GLU A 165 -13.39 17.44 -7.80
N GLY A 166 -12.42 18.36 -7.69
CA GLY A 166 -11.74 18.62 -6.42
C GLY A 166 -11.03 17.37 -5.88
N GLU A 167 -11.40 16.96 -4.66
CA GLU A 167 -10.92 15.72 -4.02
C GLU A 167 -11.79 14.49 -4.31
N THR A 168 -12.84 14.65 -5.13
CA THR A 168 -13.77 13.57 -5.48
C THR A 168 -13.38 12.96 -6.82
N GLY A 169 -12.82 11.76 -6.80
CA GLY A 169 -12.53 10.98 -8.00
C GLY A 169 -13.73 10.22 -8.56
N LYS A 170 -13.48 9.42 -9.60
CA LYS A 170 -14.46 8.60 -10.33
C LYS A 170 -15.59 9.42 -10.96
N LYS A 171 -15.34 10.67 -11.33
CA LYS A 171 -16.38 11.60 -11.82
C LYS A 171 -17.16 11.01 -13.00
N VAL A 172 -16.48 10.58 -14.06
CA VAL A 172 -17.11 9.95 -15.23
C VAL A 172 -17.87 8.66 -14.87
N LEU A 173 -17.32 7.81 -14.00
CA LEU A 173 -18.00 6.57 -13.57
C LEU A 173 -19.27 6.87 -12.80
N ARG A 174 -19.24 7.85 -11.89
CA ARG A 174 -20.42 8.30 -11.14
C ARG A 174 -21.51 8.80 -12.09
N GLN A 175 -21.14 9.61 -13.09
CA GLN A 175 -22.09 10.16 -14.08
C GLN A 175 -22.73 9.07 -14.95
N VAL A 176 -21.97 8.04 -15.34
CA VAL A 176 -22.52 6.90 -16.08
C VAL A 176 -23.45 6.08 -15.18
N LEU A 177 -23.02 5.76 -13.95
CA LEU A 177 -23.81 4.95 -13.02
C LEU A 177 -25.13 5.59 -12.62
N THR A 178 -25.19 6.92 -12.49
CA THR A 178 -26.45 7.63 -12.18
C THR A 178 -27.53 7.47 -13.25
N ARG A 179 -27.20 6.94 -14.44
CA ARG A 179 -28.19 6.58 -15.48
C ARG A 179 -28.88 5.24 -15.21
N HIS A 180 -28.28 4.40 -14.36
CA HIS A 180 -28.70 3.02 -14.14
C HIS A 180 -29.14 2.75 -12.69
N VAL A 181 -28.66 3.53 -11.72
CA VAL A 181 -28.99 3.37 -10.30
C VAL A 181 -29.34 4.71 -9.64
N PRO A 182 -30.20 4.72 -8.59
CA PRO A 182 -30.50 5.92 -7.83
C PRO A 182 -29.24 6.60 -7.29
N LYS A 183 -29.20 7.93 -7.34
CA LYS A 183 -28.03 8.74 -6.98
C LYS A 183 -27.62 8.52 -5.52
N GLU A 184 -28.59 8.25 -4.65
CA GLU A 184 -28.41 8.01 -3.22
C GLU A 184 -27.51 6.79 -2.93
N LEU A 185 -27.44 5.82 -3.85
CA LEU A 185 -26.52 4.68 -3.73
C LEU A 185 -25.07 5.10 -4.01
N MET A 186 -24.86 6.14 -4.81
CA MET A 186 -23.55 6.64 -5.22
C MET A 186 -22.96 7.68 -4.26
N ASP A 187 -23.79 8.35 -3.48
CA ASP A 187 -23.37 9.38 -2.51
C ASP A 187 -22.82 8.78 -1.20
N ARG A 188 -22.78 7.45 -1.09
CA ARG A 188 -22.20 6.75 0.06
C ARG A 188 -20.67 6.92 0.11
N PRO A 189 -20.07 7.03 1.31
CA PRO A 189 -18.62 7.03 1.45
C PRO A 189 -17.98 5.74 0.89
N LYS A 190 -16.85 5.86 0.19
CA LYS A 190 -16.07 4.69 -0.29
C LYS A 190 -15.68 3.85 0.91
N LYS A 191 -16.08 2.58 0.91
CA LYS A 191 -15.64 1.57 1.88
C LYS A 191 -14.67 0.64 1.18
N GLY A 192 -13.45 0.56 1.69
CA GLY A 192 -12.45 -0.39 1.19
C GLY A 192 -12.78 -1.83 1.57
N PHE A 193 -12.12 -2.77 0.91
CA PHE A 193 -12.17 -4.20 1.24
C PHE A 193 -11.12 -4.59 2.28
N SER A 194 -10.81 -3.70 3.22
CA SER A 194 -9.77 -3.97 4.22
C SER A 194 -10.18 -5.13 5.13
N VAL A 195 -9.23 -6.02 5.37
CA VAL A 195 -9.42 -7.15 6.27
C VAL A 195 -9.58 -6.61 7.69
N PRO A 196 -10.61 -7.02 8.46
CA PRO A 196 -10.85 -6.49 9.80
C PRO A 196 -9.94 -7.17 10.84
N ILE A 197 -8.62 -7.07 10.65
CA ILE A 197 -7.57 -7.71 11.45
C ILE A 197 -7.77 -7.49 12.95
N GLU A 198 -8.03 -6.24 13.35
CA GLU A 198 -8.27 -5.91 14.76
C GLU A 198 -9.44 -6.71 15.35
N LYS A 199 -10.55 -6.81 14.60
CA LYS A 199 -11.74 -7.53 15.05
C LYS A 199 -11.44 -9.03 15.17
N TRP A 200 -10.73 -9.60 14.19
CA TRP A 200 -10.42 -11.02 14.15
C TRP A 200 -9.43 -11.46 15.22
N LEU A 201 -8.36 -10.71 15.42
CA LEU A 201 -7.26 -11.10 16.30
C LEU A 201 -7.45 -10.69 17.75
N ARG A 202 -8.20 -9.62 18.07
CA ARG A 202 -8.39 -9.18 19.47
C ARG A 202 -9.64 -9.73 20.13
N LYS A 203 -10.72 -9.86 19.36
CA LYS A 203 -12.06 -10.20 19.85
C LYS A 203 -12.70 -11.35 19.09
N GLY A 204 -12.04 -11.84 18.05
CA GLY A 204 -12.59 -12.81 17.11
C GLY A 204 -12.01 -14.19 17.31
N ARG A 205 -12.43 -15.10 16.43
CA ARG A 205 -12.07 -16.53 16.46
C ARG A 205 -10.58 -16.79 16.23
N LEU A 206 -9.86 -15.83 15.65
CA LEU A 206 -8.44 -15.97 15.32
C LEU A 206 -7.52 -15.55 16.47
N LYS A 207 -8.05 -15.03 17.59
CA LYS A 207 -7.23 -14.58 18.72
C LYS A 207 -6.34 -15.69 19.28
N ASN A 208 -6.94 -16.81 19.67
CA ASN A 208 -6.21 -17.90 20.32
C ASN A 208 -5.19 -18.52 19.35
N TRP A 209 -5.60 -18.74 18.11
CA TRP A 209 -4.72 -19.21 17.04
C TRP A 209 -3.50 -18.30 16.87
N ALA A 210 -3.70 -16.98 16.78
CA ALA A 210 -2.60 -16.03 16.63
C ALA A 210 -1.68 -15.99 17.86
N GLN A 211 -2.26 -16.04 19.06
CA GLN A 211 -1.49 -16.04 20.30
C GLN A 211 -0.65 -17.33 20.43
N GLU A 212 -1.22 -18.49 20.13
CA GLU A 212 -0.50 -19.76 20.12
C GLU A 212 0.61 -19.76 19.06
N LEU A 213 0.31 -19.27 17.86
CA LEU A 213 1.27 -19.21 16.76
C LEU A 213 2.48 -18.33 17.10
N LEU A 214 2.25 -17.17 17.73
CA LEU A 214 3.33 -16.22 18.04
C LEU A 214 4.06 -16.50 19.35
N LEU A 215 3.42 -17.14 20.35
CA LEU A 215 3.96 -17.24 21.72
C LEU A 215 4.27 -18.68 22.17
N SER A 216 4.06 -19.70 21.33
CA SER A 216 4.28 -21.10 21.72
C SER A 216 5.75 -21.53 21.82
N GLY A 217 6.71 -20.63 21.52
CA GLY A 217 8.15 -20.93 21.54
C GLY A 217 8.60 -21.93 20.48
N ARG A 218 7.73 -22.26 19.51
CA ARG A 218 8.04 -23.09 18.32
C ARG A 218 8.05 -22.23 17.08
N ILE A 219 8.69 -21.07 17.16
CA ILE A 219 8.56 -20.08 16.12
C ILE A 219 9.50 -20.46 14.98
N GLY A 220 8.96 -20.74 13.79
CA GLY A 220 9.73 -21.00 12.57
C GLY A 220 10.61 -19.82 12.14
N ILE A 221 10.40 -18.64 12.73
CA ILE A 221 11.25 -17.45 12.55
C ILE A 221 12.63 -17.56 13.20
N GLU A 222 12.96 -18.64 13.93
CA GLU A 222 14.27 -18.80 14.58
C GLU A 222 15.42 -18.42 13.63
N GLY A 223 16.17 -17.36 13.98
CA GLY A 223 17.26 -16.81 13.18
C GLY A 223 16.89 -15.70 12.19
N TYR A 224 15.61 -15.44 11.94
CA TYR A 224 15.12 -14.36 11.06
C TYR A 224 14.53 -13.16 11.82
N LEU A 225 13.67 -13.40 12.82
CA LEU A 225 12.99 -12.35 13.59
C LEU A 225 13.21 -12.47 15.11
N ASP A 226 13.22 -11.34 15.81
CA ASP A 226 13.39 -11.27 17.27
C ASP A 226 12.07 -11.60 18.00
N GLU A 227 12.02 -12.78 18.62
CA GLU A 227 10.87 -13.27 19.41
C GLU A 227 10.43 -12.28 20.49
N ARG A 228 11.37 -11.63 21.18
CA ARG A 228 11.04 -10.65 22.24
C ARG A 228 10.38 -9.41 21.65
N GLN A 229 10.73 -9.02 20.44
CA GLN A 229 10.06 -7.91 19.75
C GLN A 229 8.67 -8.29 19.26
N ILE A 230 8.48 -9.53 18.80
CA ILE A 230 7.17 -10.01 18.37
C ILE A 230 6.21 -10.11 19.55
N GLY A 231 6.67 -10.61 20.71
CA GLY A 231 5.87 -10.63 21.94
C GLY A 231 5.42 -9.21 22.33
N ARG A 232 6.34 -8.24 22.32
CA ARG A 232 6.02 -6.82 22.55
C ARG A 232 5.03 -6.28 21.53
N MET A 233 5.22 -6.57 20.24
CA MET A 233 4.31 -6.16 19.18
C MET A 233 2.89 -6.71 19.41
N TRP A 234 2.76 -7.98 19.81
CA TRP A 234 1.49 -8.61 20.10
C TRP A 234 0.77 -7.94 21.28
N GLU A 235 1.50 -7.61 22.34
CA GLU A 235 0.98 -6.86 23.49
C GLU A 235 0.49 -5.46 23.09
N GLU A 236 1.32 -4.72 22.36
CA GLU A 236 1.02 -3.37 21.86
C GLU A 236 -0.15 -3.37 20.87
N PHE A 237 -0.24 -4.38 19.99
CA PHE A 237 -1.41 -4.57 19.12
C PHE A 237 -2.68 -4.82 19.94
N THR A 238 -2.59 -5.68 20.95
CA THR A 238 -3.74 -6.08 21.76
C THR A 238 -4.22 -4.95 22.67
N LYS A 239 -3.32 -4.13 23.20
CA LYS A 239 -3.63 -3.03 24.13
C LYS A 239 -3.88 -1.72 23.38
N ASP A 240 -2.91 -1.30 22.58
CA ASP A 240 -2.80 0.05 22.01
C ASP A 240 -3.26 0.13 20.53
N ARG A 241 -3.60 -1.02 19.92
CA ARG A 241 -4.17 -1.12 18.55
C ARG A 241 -3.24 -0.61 17.45
N ILE A 242 -1.94 -0.66 17.70
CA ILE A 242 -0.89 -0.39 16.72
C ILE A 242 -0.44 -1.70 16.04
N TRP A 243 0.41 -1.64 15.03
CA TRP A 243 0.94 -2.82 14.31
C TRP A 243 -0.05 -3.66 13.48
N ARG A 244 -1.22 -3.10 13.14
CA ARG A 244 -2.32 -3.83 12.49
C ARG A 244 -1.92 -4.62 11.24
N PRO A 245 -1.24 -4.05 10.22
CA PRO A 245 -0.77 -4.83 9.08
C PRO A 245 0.45 -5.69 9.42
N GLN A 246 1.39 -5.18 10.23
CA GLN A 246 2.64 -5.87 10.57
C GLN A 246 2.40 -7.21 11.28
N ILE A 247 1.51 -7.22 12.29
CA ILE A 247 1.21 -8.45 13.03
C ILE A 247 0.61 -9.51 12.12
N TRP A 248 -0.16 -9.11 11.11
CA TRP A 248 -0.71 -10.03 10.13
C TRP A 248 0.37 -10.62 9.24
N TYR A 249 1.34 -9.82 8.79
CA TYR A 249 2.47 -10.31 8.00
C TYR A 249 3.30 -11.34 8.77
N VAL A 250 3.60 -11.08 10.05
CA VAL A 250 4.31 -12.02 10.92
C VAL A 250 3.51 -13.32 11.08
N LEU A 251 2.20 -13.23 11.33
CA LEU A 251 1.33 -14.40 11.44
C LEU A 251 1.29 -15.24 10.15
N MET A 252 1.20 -14.60 8.98
CA MET A 252 1.20 -15.32 7.70
C MET A 252 2.54 -15.97 7.41
N LEU A 253 3.64 -15.28 7.69
CA LEU A 253 4.99 -15.84 7.55
C LEU A 253 5.16 -17.06 8.45
N GLU A 254 4.79 -16.96 9.72
CA GLU A 254 4.92 -18.05 10.68
C GLU A 254 4.02 -19.24 10.32
N ALA A 255 2.77 -18.98 9.92
CA ALA A 255 1.86 -20.02 9.47
C ALA A 255 2.44 -20.78 8.25
N TRP A 256 3.00 -20.03 7.29
CA TRP A 256 3.64 -20.61 6.11
C TRP A 256 4.89 -21.43 6.46
N LEU A 257 5.75 -20.94 7.35
CA LEU A 257 6.94 -21.66 7.82
C LEU A 257 6.57 -22.97 8.53
N GLN A 258 5.52 -22.97 9.35
CA GLN A 258 5.05 -24.20 10.00
C GLN A 258 4.45 -25.22 9.03
N GLU A 259 3.86 -24.78 7.93
CA GLU A 259 3.31 -25.67 6.91
C GLU A 259 4.42 -26.24 6.01
N CYS A 260 5.34 -25.40 5.53
CA CYS A 260 6.44 -25.83 4.67
C CYS A 260 7.54 -26.58 5.43
N GLY A 261 7.81 -26.22 6.69
CA GLY A 261 8.81 -26.88 7.54
C GLY A 261 8.44 -28.31 7.94
N LYS A 262 7.16 -28.68 7.87
CA LYS A 262 6.68 -30.06 8.10
C LYS A 262 6.94 -31.00 6.91
N GLY A 263 7.36 -30.48 5.75
CA GLY A 263 7.65 -31.27 4.54
C GLY A 263 9.10 -31.74 4.40
N GLY A 264 9.94 -31.52 5.42
CA GLY A 264 11.35 -31.92 5.44
C GLY A 264 11.65 -32.92 6.56
N ALA A 265 11.15 -34.15 6.43
CA ALA A 265 11.63 -35.34 7.13
C ALA A 265 11.31 -36.58 6.29
#